data_AF-A0A0B8Q120-F1
#
_entry.id   AF-A0A0B8Q120-F1
#
_cell.length_a   1.000
_cell.length_b   1.000
_cell.length_c   1.000
_cell.angle_alpha   90.00
_cell.angle_beta   90.00
_cell.angle_gamma   90.00
#
_symmetry.space_group_name_H-M   'P 1'
#
loop_
_entity.id
_entity.type
_entity.pdbx_description
1 polymer ?
#
loop_
_entity_poly.entity_id
_entity_poly.type
_entity_poly.pdbx_seq_one_letter_code
_entity_poly.pdbx_strand_id
1 'polypeptide(L)'
;MPQGLMLTDLAIAGLLLIAAKILRVHFTFLQRLYVPSAVLAGLIGLLLGPAVYDVLPWTDTFTANAGLLTAALFSALGLATDVPSPKQVATRAGSLWAFNQVCSVSQWLFAAFLGSP
;
A
#
# COMPACT_ATOMS: atom_id res chain seq x y z
N MET A 1 -15.84 -21.59 -0.90
CA MET A 1 -16.03 -20.16 -1.28
C MET A 1 -16.13 -19.39 0.02
N PRO A 2 -15.23 -18.45 0.35
CA PRO A 2 -15.34 -17.77 1.64
C PRO A 2 -16.60 -16.90 1.61
N GLN A 3 -17.58 -17.30 2.40
CA GLN A 3 -18.91 -16.69 2.47
C GLN A 3 -18.82 -15.46 3.38
N GLY A 4 -19.06 -14.26 2.85
CA GLY A 4 -19.31 -13.03 3.62
C GLY A 4 -18.15 -12.36 4.37
N LEU A 5 -17.12 -13.10 4.79
CA LEU A 5 -16.03 -12.61 5.67
C LEU A 5 -15.17 -11.50 5.02
N MET A 6 -15.02 -11.53 3.70
CA MET A 6 -14.20 -10.54 2.97
C MET A 6 -14.80 -9.14 2.99
N LEU A 7 -16.13 -9.02 3.12
CA LEU A 7 -16.83 -7.74 3.08
C LEU A 7 -16.61 -6.93 4.35
N THR A 8 -16.51 -7.61 5.51
CA THR A 8 -16.22 -6.98 6.79
C THR A 8 -14.81 -6.39 6.80
N ASP A 9 -13.81 -7.17 6.39
CA ASP A 9 -12.43 -6.67 6.31
C ASP A 9 -12.28 -5.53 5.30
N LEU A 10 -12.97 -5.62 4.16
CA LEU A 10 -13.04 -4.54 3.18
C LEU A 10 -13.70 -3.28 3.76
N ALA A 11 -14.79 -3.42 4.52
CA ALA A 11 -15.49 -2.31 5.14
C ALA A 11 -14.63 -1.63 6.21
N ILE A 12 -13.92 -2.41 7.04
CA ILE A 12 -12.97 -1.88 8.03
C ILE A 12 -11.84 -1.13 7.33
N ALA A 13 -11.22 -1.73 6.30
CA ALA A 13 -10.17 -1.08 5.52
C ALA A 13 -10.66 0.22 4.85
N GLY A 14 -11.88 0.21 4.29
CA GLY A 14 -12.53 1.38 3.72
C GLY A 14 -12.78 2.48 4.74
N LEU A 15 -13.25 2.14 5.93
CA LEU A 15 -13.48 3.09 7.02
C LEU A 15 -12.16 3.71 7.51
N LEU A 16 -11.10 2.91 7.62
CA LEU A 16 -9.76 3.40 7.95
C LEU A 16 -9.22 4.35 6.87
N LEU A 17 -9.46 4.06 5.58
CA LEU A 17 -9.09 4.96 4.49
C LEU A 17 -9.81 6.31 4.56
N ILE A 18 -11.11 6.30 4.87
CA ILE A 18 -11.90 7.52 5.05
C ILE A 18 -11.38 8.31 6.26
N ALA A 19 -11.18 7.65 7.40
CA ALA A 19 -10.62 8.26 8.60
C ALA A 19 -9.24 8.88 8.34
N ALA A 20 -8.35 8.16 7.65
CA ALA A 20 -7.04 8.64 7.26
C ALA A 20 -7.11 9.82 6.28
N LYS A 21 -8.07 9.82 5.35
CA LYS A 21 -8.29 10.97 4.45
C LYS A 21 -8.75 12.20 5.22
N ILE A 22 -9.70 12.05 6.14
CA ILE A 22 -10.18 13.13 7.02
C ILE A 22 -9.01 13.67 7.85
N LEU A 23 -8.25 12.78 8.49
CA LEU A 23 -7.07 13.13 9.30
C LEU A 23 -6.05 13.91 8.46
N ARG A 24 -5.73 13.44 7.26
CA ARG A 24 -4.81 14.13 6.35
C ARG A 24 -5.30 15.55 5.98
N VAL A 25 -6.60 15.75 5.79
CA VAL A 25 -7.15 17.07 5.40
C VAL A 25 -7.17 18.05 6.57
N HIS A 26 -7.29 17.59 7.81
CA HIS A 26 -7.33 18.47 8.98
C HIS A 26 -5.95 18.86 9.51
N PHE A 27 -4.93 18.00 9.35
CA PHE A 27 -3.60 18.24 9.91
C PHE A 27 -2.60 18.72 8.86
N THR A 28 -2.21 20.00 8.91
CA THR A 28 -1.25 20.61 7.97
C THR A 28 0.12 19.93 7.98
N PHE A 29 0.53 19.34 9.10
CA PHE A 29 1.77 18.55 9.18
C PHE A 29 1.75 17.34 8.23
N LEU A 30 0.63 16.59 8.20
CA LEU A 30 0.48 15.43 7.32
C LEU A 30 0.41 15.82 5.84
N GLN A 31 -0.06 17.03 5.53
CA GLN A 31 -0.07 17.57 4.18
C GLN A 31 1.34 17.90 3.70
N ARG A 32 2.17 18.50 4.57
CA ARG A 32 3.57 18.83 4.28
C ARG A 32 4.46 17.60 4.12
N LEU A 33 4.15 16.52 4.83
CA LEU A 33 4.88 15.26 4.73
C LEU A 33 4.51 14.44 3.48
N TYR A 34 3.55 14.90 2.67
CA TYR A 34 3.04 14.23 1.46
C TYR A 34 2.61 12.77 1.68
N VAL A 35 2.25 12.41 2.92
CA VAL A 35 1.86 11.03 3.24
C VAL A 35 0.54 10.70 2.55
N PRO A 36 0.47 9.63 1.74
CA PRO A 36 -0.77 9.22 1.13
C PRO A 36 -1.73 8.63 2.17
N SER A 37 -3.03 8.85 1.98
CA SER A 37 -4.06 8.38 2.91
C SER A 37 -4.05 6.87 3.12
N ALA A 38 -3.65 6.10 2.10
CA ALA A 38 -3.51 4.65 2.20
C ALA A 38 -2.42 4.22 3.20
N VAL A 39 -1.27 4.89 3.21
CA VAL A 39 -0.19 4.61 4.18
C VAL A 39 -0.66 4.97 5.58
N LEU A 40 -1.30 6.12 5.75
CA LEU A 40 -1.82 6.54 7.03
C LEU A 40 -2.91 5.60 7.57
N ALA A 41 -3.80 5.10 6.71
CA ALA A 41 -4.78 4.09 7.06
C ALA A 41 -4.12 2.78 7.50
N GLY A 42 -3.06 2.34 6.80
CA GLY A 42 -2.26 1.17 7.19
C GLY A 42 -1.59 1.34 8.55
N LEU A 43 -1.03 2.52 8.85
CA LEU A 43 -0.44 2.83 10.15
C LEU A 43 -1.48 2.82 11.27
N ILE A 44 -2.65 3.44 11.04
CA ILE A 44 -3.76 3.41 12.00
C ILE A 44 -4.25 1.96 12.20
N GLY A 45 -4.39 1.19 11.12
CA GLY A 45 -4.78 -0.22 11.17
C GLY A 45 -3.77 -1.10 11.91
N LEU A 46 -2.46 -0.80 11.81
CA LEU A 46 -1.42 -1.50 12.56
C LEU A 46 -1.47 -1.16 14.05
N LEU A 47 -1.66 0.12 14.39
CA LEU A 47 -1.83 0.56 15.78
C LEU A 47 -3.11 -0.01 16.40
N LEU A 48 -4.24 0.08 15.70
CA LEU A 48 -5.53 -0.41 16.22
C LEU A 48 -5.71 -1.93 16.04
N GLY A 49 -4.78 -2.59 15.36
CA GLY A 49 -4.80 -4.02 15.09
C GLY A 49 -4.26 -4.86 16.25
N PRO A 50 -4.23 -6.19 16.07
CA PRO A 50 -3.91 -7.16 17.14
C PRO A 50 -2.51 -7.02 17.71
N ALA A 51 -1.58 -6.42 16.96
CA ALA A 51 -0.20 -6.25 17.40
C ALA A 51 -0.02 -5.20 18.50
N VAL A 52 -0.99 -4.29 18.70
CA VAL A 52 -0.86 -3.17 19.65
C VAL A 52 -2.11 -3.00 20.52
N TYR A 53 -3.25 -2.59 19.96
CA TYR A 53 -4.47 -2.32 20.74
C TYR A 53 -5.58 -3.37 20.61
N ASP A 54 -5.55 -4.20 19.56
CA ASP A 54 -6.52 -5.28 19.30
C ASP A 54 -8.00 -4.85 19.37
N VAL A 55 -8.31 -3.66 18.85
CA VAL A 55 -9.67 -3.11 18.88
C VAL A 55 -10.46 -3.33 17.58
N LEU A 56 -9.75 -3.60 16.48
CA LEU A 56 -10.37 -3.82 15.18
C LEU A 56 -10.89 -5.26 15.07
N PRO A 57 -12.18 -5.48 14.75
CA PRO A 57 -12.77 -6.82 14.65
C PRO A 57 -12.42 -7.45 13.30
N TRP A 58 -11.14 -7.68 13.06
CA TRP A 58 -10.65 -8.39 11.88
C TRP A 58 -11.16 -9.83 11.86
N THR A 59 -11.41 -10.37 10.67
CA THR A 59 -11.71 -11.81 10.57
C THR A 59 -10.46 -12.66 10.76
N ASP A 60 -10.64 -13.92 11.17
CA ASP A 60 -9.54 -14.91 11.27
C ASP A 60 -8.79 -15.10 9.93
N THR A 61 -9.43 -14.72 8.82
CA THR A 61 -8.90 -14.81 7.46
C THR A 61 -8.36 -13.49 6.91
N PHE A 62 -8.26 -12.44 7.73
CA PHE A 62 -7.90 -11.08 7.29
C PHE A 62 -6.63 -11.03 6.42
N THR A 63 -5.58 -11.78 6.78
CA THR A 63 -4.34 -11.84 5.99
C THR A 63 -4.56 -12.41 4.58
N ALA A 64 -5.35 -13.49 4.46
CA ALA A 64 -5.70 -14.07 3.18
C ALA A 64 -6.61 -13.13 2.37
N ASN A 65 -7.53 -12.44 3.05
CA ASN A 65 -8.44 -11.47 2.46
C ASN A 65 -7.68 -10.26 1.91
N ALA A 66 -6.63 -9.78 2.59
CA ALA A 66 -5.77 -8.71 2.09
C ALA A 66 -5.11 -9.08 0.74
N GLY A 67 -4.64 -10.32 0.60
CA GLY A 67 -4.12 -10.84 -0.67
C GLY A 67 -5.16 -10.82 -1.79
N LEU A 68 -6.38 -11.28 -1.50
CA LEU A 68 -7.46 -11.29 -2.49
C LEU A 68 -7.92 -9.89 -2.87
N LEU A 69 -8.05 -8.97 -1.90
CA LEU A 69 -8.39 -7.57 -2.15
C LEU A 69 -7.30 -6.87 -2.97
N THR A 70 -6.03 -7.21 -2.75
CA THR A 70 -4.91 -6.72 -3.57
C THR A 70 -4.99 -7.23 -5.00
N ALA A 71 -5.27 -8.52 -5.19
CA ALA A 71 -5.48 -9.09 -6.53
C ALA A 71 -6.67 -8.43 -7.25
N ALA A 72 -7.78 -8.22 -6.54
CA ALA A 72 -8.95 -7.52 -7.06
C ALA A 72 -8.62 -6.05 -7.43
N LEU A 73 -7.87 -5.34 -6.59
CA LEU A 73 -7.42 -3.97 -6.84
C LEU A 73 -6.61 -3.86 -8.13
N PHE A 74 -5.60 -4.71 -8.30
CA PHE A 74 -4.77 -4.71 -9.52
C PHE A 74 -5.53 -5.19 -10.75
N SER A 75 -6.46 -6.14 -10.59
CA SER A 75 -7.32 -6.59 -11.70
C SER A 75 -8.24 -5.45 -12.16
N ALA A 76 -8.88 -4.74 -11.23
CA ALA A 76 -9.71 -3.58 -11.52
C ALA A 76 -8.90 -2.44 -12.15
N LEU A 77 -7.69 -2.17 -11.66
CA LEU A 77 -6.80 -1.17 -12.24
C LEU A 77 -6.41 -1.53 -13.68
N GLY A 78 -6.10 -2.80 -13.95
CA GLY A 78 -5.80 -3.29 -15.28
C GLY A 78 -6.98 -3.14 -16.24
N LEU A 79 -8.19 -3.45 -15.77
CA LEU A 79 -9.42 -3.28 -16.56
C LEU A 79 -9.79 -1.81 -16.79
N ALA A 80 -9.44 -0.92 -15.86
CA ALA A 80 -9.72 0.52 -15.95
C ALA A 80 -8.69 1.30 -16.78
N THR A 81 -7.56 0.69 -17.14
CA THR A 81 -6.46 1.34 -17.86
C THR A 81 -6.47 0.92 -19.32
N ASP A 82 -6.35 1.89 -20.23
CA ASP A 82 -6.16 1.60 -21.66
C ASP A 82 -4.87 0.81 -21.88
N VAL A 83 -4.95 -0.27 -22.66
CA VAL A 83 -3.79 -1.12 -22.97
C VAL A 83 -2.81 -0.33 -23.84
N PRO A 84 -1.63 0.07 -23.33
CA PRO A 84 -0.68 0.85 -24.09
C PRO A 84 0.03 -0.03 -25.12
N SER A 85 0.63 0.57 -26.15
CA SER A 85 1.43 -0.20 -27.09
C SER A 85 2.60 -0.92 -26.38
N PRO A 86 2.98 -2.16 -26.77
CA PRO A 86 4.06 -2.89 -26.13
C PRO A 86 5.37 -2.11 -26.05
N LYS A 87 5.67 -1.31 -27.08
CA LYS A 87 6.87 -0.43 -27.11
C LYS A 87 6.83 0.65 -26.03
N GLN A 88 5.68 1.28 -25.80
CA GLN A 88 5.52 2.28 -24.75
C GLN A 88 5.62 1.66 -23.36
N VAL A 89 5.02 0.48 -23.16
CA VAL A 89 5.15 -0.28 -21.91
C VAL A 89 6.62 -0.63 -21.65
N ALA A 90 7.31 -1.21 -22.64
CA ALA A 90 8.72 -1.57 -22.51
C ALA A 90 9.61 -0.36 -22.21
N THR A 91 9.36 0.79 -22.85
CA THR A 91 10.12 2.02 -22.58
C THR A 91 9.87 2.54 -21.17
N ARG A 92 8.61 2.70 -20.76
CA ARG A 92 8.27 3.25 -19.44
C ARG A 92 8.67 2.31 -18.30
N ALA A 93 8.32 1.03 -18.40
CA ALA A 93 8.65 0.02 -17.41
C ALA A 93 10.17 -0.21 -17.35
N GLY A 94 10.85 -0.24 -18.50
CA GLY A 94 12.30 -0.37 -18.58
C GLY A 94 13.03 0.80 -17.92
N SER A 95 12.62 2.05 -18.19
CA SER A 95 13.20 3.23 -17.54
C SER A 95 12.99 3.23 -16.02
N LEU A 96 11.77 2.91 -15.56
CA LEU A 96 11.47 2.79 -14.13
C LEU A 96 12.26 1.66 -13.46
N TRP A 97 12.39 0.52 -14.13
CA TRP A 97 13.18 -0.61 -13.63
C TRP A 97 14.66 -0.25 -13.52
N ALA A 98 15.25 0.34 -14.56
CA ALA A 98 16.65 0.77 -14.55
C ALA A 98 16.90 1.80 -13.44
N PHE A 99 16.01 2.78 -13.30
CA PHE A 99 16.07 3.74 -12.19
C PHE A 99 16.01 3.04 -10.82
N ASN A 100 15.09 2.09 -10.65
CA ASN A 100 14.98 1.32 -9.41
C ASN A 100 16.25 0.49 -9.12
N GLN A 101 16.89 -0.08 -10.14
CA GLN A 101 18.17 -0.79 -9.98
C GLN A 101 19.28 0.16 -9.51
N VAL A 102 19.36 1.37 -10.10
CA VAL A 102 20.34 2.38 -9.68
C VAL A 102 20.11 2.78 -8.21
N CYS A 103 18.87 3.06 -7.82
CA CYS A 103 18.55 3.37 -6.43
C CYS A 103 18.89 2.22 -5.49
N SER A 104 18.53 0.99 -5.85
CA SER A 104 18.80 -0.20 -5.05
C SER A 104 20.31 -0.39 -4.85
N VAL A 105 21.10 -0.41 -5.93
CA VAL A 105 22.56 -0.55 -5.85
C VAL A 105 23.17 0.60 -5.03
N SER A 106 22.67 1.83 -5.19
CA SER A 106 23.14 2.98 -4.41
C SER A 106 22.89 2.81 -2.91
N GLN A 107 21.72 2.28 -2.52
CA GLN A 107 21.41 1.98 -1.11
C GLN A 107 22.38 0.93 -0.54
N TRP A 108 22.67 -0.13 -1.30
CA TRP A 108 23.64 -1.16 -0.90
C TRP A 108 25.07 -0.60 -0.78
N LEU A 109 25.51 0.22 -1.73
CA LEU A 109 26.83 0.86 -1.70
C LEU A 109 26.97 1.82 -0.52
N PHE A 110 25.95 2.64 -0.27
CA PHE A 110 25.92 3.56 0.87
C PHE A 110 25.97 2.80 2.21
N ALA A 111 25.19 1.73 2.33
CA ALA A 111 25.22 0.85 3.50
C ALA A 111 26.59 0.19 3.68
N ALA A 112 27.26 -0.24 2.60
CA ALA A 112 28.59 -0.80 2.66
C ALA A 112 29.66 0.23 3.10
N PHE A 113 29.53 1.48 2.66
CA PHE A 113 30.44 2.57 3.02
C PHE A 113 30.29 3.02 4.48
N LEU A 114 29.05 3.09 5.00
CA LEU A 114 28.81 3.43 6.41
C LEU A 114 28.92 2.24 7.37
N GLY A 115 28.73 1.04 6.85
CA GLY A 115 28.78 -0.22 7.61
C GLY A 115 30.17 -0.85 7.67
N SER A 116 31.16 -0.32 6.94
CA SER A 116 32.56 -0.69 7.15
C SER A 116 33.05 -0.10 8.48
N PRO A 117 33.63 -0.90 9.40
CA PRO A 117 34.15 -0.42 10.68
C PRO A 117 35.27 0.61 10.54
#